data_AF-A0A8R1IIS4-F1
#
_entry.id   AF-A0A8R1IIS4-F1
#
_cell.length_a   1.000
_cell.length_b   1.000
_cell.length_c   1.000
_cell.angle_alpha   90.00
_cell.angle_beta   90.00
_cell.angle_gamma   90.00
#
_symmetry.space_group_name_H-M   'P 1'
#
loop_
_entity.id
_entity.type
_entity.pdbx_description
1 polymer ?
#
loop_
_entity_poly.entity_id
_entity_poly.type
_entity_poly.pdbx_seq_one_letter_code
_entity_poly.pdbx_strand_id
1 'polypeptide(L)'
;MGRGKTLTMPERAQVDLMVQLNMSVSLMSARNHCSRTLNNCYTSDPAAYGTSKSTGRARKLKQRDEKNVARAVSNTMKSAKDVAPNHEANPSNSTRAFLASKKIKVLAWPACSLDLNPIESVWRILVRSVYKNSKQYNSISELKDAVKAEWNKIQQSYFENLSNSMSNRIFQVIQKNGGFTKY
;
A
#
# COMPACT_ATOMS: atom_id res chain seq x y z
N MET A 1 -5.10 2.30 24.90
CA MET A 1 -5.53 0.91 25.15
C MET A 1 -4.69 0.33 26.27
N GLY A 2 -5.32 -0.20 27.32
CA GLY A 2 -4.59 -0.86 28.42
C GLY A 2 -3.79 -2.04 27.89
N ARG A 3 -2.58 -2.24 28.41
CA ARG A 3 -1.76 -3.41 28.07
C ARG A 3 -2.41 -4.64 28.72
N GLY A 4 -2.66 -5.70 27.95
CA GLY A 4 -3.10 -6.98 28.51
C GLY A 4 -2.06 -7.57 29.48
N LYS A 5 -2.50 -8.48 30.36
CA LYS A 5 -1.63 -9.15 31.36
C LYS A 5 -0.44 -9.84 30.66
N THR A 6 0.78 -9.56 31.11
CA THR A 6 2.03 -10.20 30.64
C THR A 6 2.55 -11.17 31.69
N LEU A 7 3.26 -12.24 31.27
CA LEU A 7 3.92 -13.16 32.20
C LEU A 7 4.98 -12.44 33.02
N THR A 8 4.89 -12.61 34.33
CA THR A 8 5.90 -12.21 35.31
C THR A 8 7.15 -13.09 35.21
N MET A 9 8.27 -12.65 35.79
CA MET A 9 9.53 -13.41 35.74
C MET A 9 9.40 -14.84 36.32
N PRO A 10 8.70 -15.07 37.45
CA PRO A 10 8.46 -16.43 37.95
C PRO A 10 7.61 -17.28 37.00
N GLU A 11 6.56 -16.71 36.41
CA GLU A 11 5.72 -17.42 35.44
C GLU A 11 6.49 -17.79 34.16
N ARG A 12 7.42 -16.94 33.71
CA ARG A 12 8.32 -17.22 32.57
C ARG A 12 9.25 -18.40 32.87
N ALA A 13 9.89 -18.40 34.04
CA ALA A 13 10.75 -19.51 34.47
C ALA A 13 9.99 -20.84 34.57
N GLN A 14 8.74 -20.80 35.05
CA GLN A 14 7.88 -21.98 35.05
C GLN A 14 7.56 -22.47 33.64
N VAL A 15 7.29 -21.57 32.69
CA VAL A 15 7.08 -21.96 31.29
C VAL A 15 8.36 -22.55 30.67
N ASP A 16 9.53 -21.98 30.95
CA ASP A 16 10.82 -22.49 30.44
C ASP A 16 11.09 -23.93 30.93
N LEU A 17 10.84 -24.20 32.22
CA LEU A 17 10.94 -25.55 32.78
C LEU A 17 9.95 -26.53 32.12
N MET A 18 8.72 -26.08 31.83
CA MET A 18 7.72 -26.94 31.18
C MET A 18 8.04 -27.22 29.70
N VAL A 19 8.69 -26.28 29.01
CA VAL A 19 9.22 -26.48 27.65
C VAL A 19 10.32 -27.54 27.67
N GLN A 20 11.24 -27.47 28.63
CA GLN A 20 12.30 -28.48 28.79
C GLN A 20 11.75 -29.89 29.07
N LEU A 21 10.60 -29.98 29.75
CA LEU A 21 9.90 -31.23 30.03
C LEU A 21 8.99 -31.71 28.88
N ASN A 22 9.06 -31.08 27.69
CA ASN A 22 8.22 -31.39 26.52
C ASN A 22 6.71 -31.38 26.82
N MET A 23 6.25 -30.55 27.76
CA MET A 23 4.82 -30.47 28.09
C MET A 23 4.04 -29.77 26.97
N SER A 24 2.77 -30.12 26.78
CA SER A 24 1.93 -29.42 25.79
C SER A 24 1.49 -28.05 26.31
N VAL A 25 1.31 -27.07 25.43
CA VAL A 25 0.88 -25.70 25.80
C VAL A 25 -0.45 -25.69 26.56
N SER A 26 -1.35 -26.62 26.24
CA SER A 26 -2.61 -26.78 26.97
C SER A 26 -2.38 -27.18 28.43
N LEU A 27 -1.44 -28.09 28.65
CA LEU A 27 -1.06 -28.58 29.98
C LEU A 27 -0.26 -27.51 30.76
N MET A 28 0.59 -26.73 30.09
CA MET A 28 1.26 -25.56 30.67
C MET A 28 0.25 -24.50 31.13
N SER A 29 -0.77 -24.22 30.32
CA SER A 29 -1.83 -23.25 30.61
C SER A 29 -2.67 -23.68 31.82
N ALA A 30 -3.01 -24.97 31.90
CA ALA A 30 -3.73 -25.53 33.04
C ALA A 30 -2.92 -25.46 34.35
N ARG A 31 -1.59 -25.64 34.27
CA ARG A 31 -0.69 -25.70 35.44
C ARG A 31 -0.26 -24.32 35.96
N ASN A 32 -0.08 -23.34 35.07
CA ASN A 32 0.32 -21.97 35.44
C ASN A 32 -0.85 -20.99 35.52
N HIS A 33 -2.10 -21.44 35.37
CA HIS A 33 -3.32 -20.60 35.32
C HIS A 33 -3.20 -19.40 34.35
N CYS A 34 -2.40 -19.56 33.28
CA CYS A 34 -2.12 -18.53 32.28
C CYS A 34 -2.82 -18.86 30.96
N SER A 35 -3.18 -17.84 30.18
CA SER A 35 -3.78 -18.04 28.86
C SER A 35 -2.82 -18.79 27.92
N ARG A 36 -3.36 -19.77 27.17
CA ARG A 36 -2.63 -20.48 26.12
C ARG A 36 -1.94 -19.52 25.15
N THR A 37 -2.58 -18.41 24.82
CA THR A 37 -2.03 -17.37 23.93
C THR A 37 -0.81 -16.70 24.53
N LEU A 38 -0.78 -16.43 25.84
CA LEU A 38 0.38 -15.83 26.50
C LEU A 38 1.58 -16.78 26.50
N ASN A 39 1.34 -18.06 26.79
CA ASN A 39 2.36 -19.09 26.73
C ASN A 39 2.92 -19.22 25.30
N ASN A 40 2.05 -19.31 24.28
CA ASN A 40 2.47 -19.37 22.88
C ASN A 40 3.27 -18.13 22.44
N CYS A 41 2.83 -16.93 22.81
CA CYS A 41 3.55 -15.70 22.48
C CYS A 41 4.94 -15.64 23.15
N TYR A 42 5.08 -16.16 24.37
CA TYR A 42 6.37 -16.23 25.06
C TYR A 42 7.28 -17.31 24.47
N THR A 43 6.80 -18.54 24.25
CA THR A 43 7.60 -19.64 23.72
C THR A 43 8.06 -19.43 22.27
N SER A 44 7.32 -18.61 21.50
CA SER A 44 7.69 -18.29 20.12
C SER A 44 8.88 -17.34 20.01
N ASP A 45 9.02 -16.39 20.95
CA ASP A 45 10.14 -15.44 21.01
C ASP A 45 10.32 -14.89 22.44
N PRO A 46 11.03 -15.63 23.32
CA PRO A 46 11.24 -15.21 24.71
C PRO A 46 12.02 -13.89 24.84
N ALA A 47 12.92 -13.62 23.90
CA ALA A 47 13.80 -12.45 23.92
C ALA A 47 13.05 -11.15 23.60
N ALA A 48 12.09 -11.20 22.67
CA ALA A 48 11.25 -10.04 22.34
C ALA A 48 9.97 -9.95 23.17
N TYR A 49 9.66 -10.93 24.02
CA TYR A 49 8.40 -10.98 24.79
C TYR A 49 8.25 -9.80 25.77
N GLY A 50 7.13 -9.08 25.65
CA GLY A 50 6.81 -7.91 26.49
C GLY A 50 7.50 -6.61 26.06
N THR A 51 8.32 -6.64 25.00
CA THR A 51 8.83 -5.41 24.39
C THR A 51 7.71 -4.68 23.64
N SER A 52 7.76 -3.35 23.67
CA SER A 52 6.80 -2.54 22.91
C SER A 52 7.13 -2.67 21.43
N LYS A 53 6.26 -3.31 20.65
CA LYS A 53 6.37 -3.28 19.19
C LYS A 53 6.18 -1.83 18.73
N SER A 54 7.12 -1.31 17.94
CA SER A 54 6.91 -0.05 17.22
C SER A 54 5.73 -0.23 16.27
N THR A 55 4.59 0.40 16.57
CA THR A 55 3.35 0.26 15.77
C THR A 55 3.39 1.09 14.48
N GLY A 56 4.58 1.35 13.94
CA GLY A 56 4.74 2.28 12.82
C GLY A 56 6.01 2.05 12.03
N ARG A 57 6.04 2.71 10.87
CA ARG A 57 7.18 2.76 9.95
C ARG A 57 8.44 3.16 10.72
N ALA A 58 9.51 2.41 10.54
CA ALA A 58 10.81 2.74 11.10
C ALA A 58 11.19 4.20 10.77
N ARG A 59 11.74 4.94 11.75
CA ARG A 59 12.16 6.33 11.55
C ARG A 59 13.24 6.37 10.48
N LYS A 60 13.09 7.31 9.53
CA LYS A 60 14.06 7.49 8.45
C LYS A 60 15.34 8.20 8.89
N LEU A 61 15.27 9.00 9.95
CA LEU A 61 16.37 9.79 10.48
C LEU A 61 16.57 9.47 11.97
N LYS A 62 17.82 9.49 12.43
CA LYS A 62 18.11 9.41 13.86
C LYS A 62 17.91 10.79 14.48
N GLN A 63 17.63 10.82 15.78
CA GLN A 63 17.41 12.07 16.53
C GLN A 63 18.61 13.04 16.44
N ARG A 64 19.83 12.51 16.26
CA ARG A 64 21.05 13.32 16.04
C ARG A 64 21.04 14.01 14.67
N ASP A 65 20.57 13.33 13.64
CA ASP A 65 20.48 13.87 12.28
C ASP A 65 19.42 14.98 12.24
N GLU A 66 18.27 14.77 12.91
CA GLU A 66 17.22 15.78 13.05
C GLU A 66 17.74 17.06 13.73
N LYS A 67 18.54 16.93 14.79
CA LYS A 67 19.18 18.07 15.47
C LYS A 67 20.18 18.80 14.57
N ASN A 68 20.95 18.06 13.77
CA ASN A 68 21.91 18.64 12.84
C ASN A 68 21.21 19.39 11.70
N VAL A 69 20.13 18.83 11.15
CA VAL A 69 19.28 19.49 10.15
C VAL A 69 18.66 20.76 10.72
N ALA A 70 18.05 20.70 11.92
CA ALA A 70 17.47 21.87 12.56
C ALA A 70 18.50 22.99 12.78
N ARG A 71 19.72 22.64 13.19
CA ARG A 71 20.83 23.59 13.37
C ARG A 71 21.28 24.19 12.03
N ALA A 72 21.39 23.39 10.97
CA ALA A 72 21.77 23.85 9.64
C ALA A 72 20.71 24.78 9.02
N VAL A 73 19.42 24.43 9.14
CA VAL A 73 18.29 25.25 8.69
C VAL A 73 18.26 26.57 9.45
N SER A 74 18.35 26.53 10.79
CA SER A 74 18.29 27.73 11.64
C SER A 74 19.41 28.73 11.37
N ASN A 75 20.54 28.28 10.83
CA ASN A 75 21.69 29.13 10.50
C ASN A 75 21.68 29.61 9.04
N THR A 76 20.60 29.39 8.29
CA THR A 76 20.49 29.81 6.88
C THR A 76 19.16 30.50 6.60
N MET A 77 19.15 31.55 5.77
CA MET A 77 17.95 32.21 5.22
C MET A 77 17.22 31.34 4.18
N LYS A 78 17.37 30.02 4.25
CA LYS A 78 16.86 29.06 3.27
C LYS A 78 15.53 28.51 3.78
N SER A 79 14.50 28.55 2.93
CA SER A 79 13.22 27.91 3.23
C SER A 79 13.41 26.40 3.39
N ALA A 80 12.49 25.72 4.09
CA ALA A 80 12.49 24.25 4.15
C ALA A 80 12.48 23.59 2.75
N LYS A 81 12.01 24.30 1.72
CA LYS A 81 12.10 23.90 0.31
C LYS A 81 13.52 24.02 -0.28
N ASP A 82 14.31 24.96 0.20
CA ASP A 82 15.67 25.27 -0.28
C ASP A 82 16.74 24.45 0.49
N VAL A 83 16.43 24.02 1.72
CA VAL A 83 17.26 23.09 2.54
C VAL A 83 16.91 21.62 2.29
N ALA A 84 16.09 21.32 1.30
CA ALA A 84 15.89 19.96 0.83
C ALA A 84 16.79 19.67 -0.40
N PRO A 85 18.14 19.73 -0.32
CA PRO A 85 18.92 19.20 -1.42
C PRO A 85 18.75 17.68 -1.41
N ASN A 86 18.46 17.14 -2.60
CA ASN A 86 19.09 15.90 -3.02
C ASN A 86 18.78 14.65 -2.18
N HIS A 87 17.55 14.50 -1.67
CA HIS A 87 17.01 13.14 -1.57
C HIS A 87 16.63 12.67 -2.98
N GLU A 88 17.67 12.35 -3.75
CA GLU A 88 17.66 11.59 -5.01
C GLU A 88 17.17 10.16 -4.75
N ALA A 89 15.91 10.03 -4.37
CA ALA A 89 15.12 8.79 -4.46
C ALA A 89 13.64 9.10 -4.21
N ASN A 90 13.16 10.29 -4.62
CA ASN A 90 11.73 10.47 -4.76
C ASN A 90 11.34 9.93 -6.15
N PRO A 91 10.65 8.77 -6.25
CA PRO A 91 10.30 8.17 -7.54
C PRO A 91 9.53 9.16 -8.45
N SER A 92 8.85 10.15 -7.87
CA SER A 92 8.23 11.23 -8.62
C SER A 92 9.21 12.12 -9.40
N ASN A 93 10.43 12.37 -8.88
CA ASN A 93 11.44 13.19 -9.56
C ASN A 93 12.17 12.42 -10.66
N SER A 94 12.48 11.14 -10.44
CA SER A 94 13.11 10.29 -11.47
C SER A 94 12.16 10.04 -12.64
N THR A 95 10.87 9.76 -12.37
CA THR A 95 9.86 9.62 -13.44
C THR A 95 9.68 10.92 -14.22
N ARG A 96 9.63 12.08 -13.54
CA ARG A 96 9.53 13.39 -14.23
C ARG A 96 10.74 13.68 -15.09
N ALA A 97 11.95 13.41 -14.59
CA ALA A 97 13.19 13.56 -15.35
C ALA A 97 13.23 12.62 -16.57
N PHE A 98 12.77 11.38 -16.43
CA PHE A 98 12.66 10.43 -17.53
C PHE A 98 11.66 10.88 -18.60
N LEU A 99 10.46 11.33 -18.21
CA LEU A 99 9.47 11.83 -19.16
C LEU A 99 9.98 13.08 -19.89
N ALA A 100 10.68 13.97 -19.18
CA ALA A 100 11.31 15.15 -19.76
C ALA A 100 12.43 14.78 -20.75
N SER A 101 13.30 13.82 -20.41
CA SER A 101 14.37 13.37 -21.31
C SER A 101 13.84 12.69 -22.58
N LYS A 102 12.68 12.03 -22.48
CA LYS A 102 11.94 11.47 -23.62
C LYS A 102 11.06 12.50 -24.35
N LYS A 103 11.08 13.78 -23.95
CA LYS A 103 10.26 14.86 -24.51
C LYS A 103 8.74 14.55 -24.48
N ILE A 104 8.30 13.78 -23.48
CA ILE A 104 6.89 13.43 -23.30
C ILE A 104 6.21 14.55 -22.51
N LYS A 105 5.20 15.19 -23.13
CA LYS A 105 4.40 16.21 -22.46
C LYS A 105 3.40 15.55 -21.51
N VAL A 106 3.55 15.79 -20.22
CA VAL A 106 2.61 15.31 -19.19
C VAL A 106 1.41 16.26 -19.13
N LEU A 107 0.21 15.70 -19.29
CA LEU A 107 -1.03 16.44 -19.14
C LEU A 107 -1.30 16.73 -17.66
N ALA A 108 -1.73 17.94 -17.33
CA ALA A 108 -2.21 18.26 -15.98
C ALA A 108 -3.52 17.50 -15.73
N TRP A 109 -3.54 16.64 -14.72
CA TRP A 109 -4.67 15.77 -14.42
C TRP A 109 -5.28 16.10 -13.05
N PRO A 110 -6.60 16.27 -12.94
CA PRO A 110 -7.27 16.48 -11.67
C PRO A 110 -7.25 15.22 -10.79
N ALA A 111 -7.16 15.40 -9.48
CA ALA A 111 -7.21 14.29 -8.54
C ALA A 111 -8.60 13.61 -8.56
N CYS A 112 -8.63 12.29 -8.36
CA CYS A 112 -9.87 11.50 -8.21
C CYS A 112 -10.84 11.54 -9.41
N SER A 113 -10.37 11.87 -10.62
CA SER A 113 -11.22 11.93 -11.81
C SER A 113 -11.12 10.67 -12.68
N LEU A 114 -11.72 9.57 -12.21
CA LEU A 114 -11.81 8.32 -12.96
C LEU A 114 -12.68 8.47 -14.21
N ASP A 115 -13.72 9.29 -14.13
CA ASP A 115 -14.66 9.61 -15.21
C ASP A 115 -13.97 10.31 -16.40
N LEU A 116 -12.87 11.03 -16.14
CA LEU A 116 -12.05 11.62 -17.19
C LEU A 116 -11.07 10.62 -17.80
N ASN A 117 -10.79 9.50 -17.13
CA ASN A 117 -9.79 8.54 -17.59
C ASN A 117 -10.43 7.56 -18.62
N PRO A 118 -10.09 7.65 -19.92
CA PRO A 118 -10.77 6.83 -20.92
C PRO A 118 -10.51 5.34 -20.74
N ILE A 119 -9.37 4.95 -20.17
CA ILE A 119 -9.02 3.53 -19.97
C ILE A 119 -9.99 2.81 -19.04
N GLU A 120 -10.65 3.52 -18.12
CA GLU A 120 -11.67 2.93 -17.23
C GLU A 120 -12.85 2.36 -18.03
N SER A 121 -13.21 3.03 -19.14
CA SER A 121 -14.23 2.53 -20.06
C SER A 121 -13.80 1.24 -20.75
N VAL A 122 -12.50 1.11 -21.06
CA VAL A 122 -11.92 -0.10 -21.65
C VAL A 122 -11.90 -1.24 -20.63
N TRP A 123 -11.48 -0.97 -19.39
CA TRP A 123 -11.51 -1.97 -18.32
C TRP A 123 -12.92 -2.50 -18.08
N ARG A 124 -13.92 -1.61 -18.08
CA ARG A 124 -15.33 -2.00 -17.89
C ARG A 124 -15.81 -2.99 -18.95
N ILE A 125 -15.47 -2.78 -20.24
CA ILE A 125 -15.87 -3.72 -21.30
C ILE A 125 -15.07 -5.03 -21.21
N LEU A 126 -13.79 -4.95 -20.86
CA LEU A 126 -12.90 -6.11 -20.79
C LEU A 126 -13.34 -7.06 -19.67
N VAL A 127 -13.60 -6.53 -18.46
CA VAL A 127 -14.10 -7.32 -17.32
C VAL A 127 -15.43 -7.99 -17.67
N ARG A 128 -16.36 -7.25 -18.29
CA ARG A 128 -17.65 -7.82 -18.72
C ARG A 128 -17.52 -8.93 -19.74
N SER A 129 -16.55 -8.82 -20.66
CA SER A 129 -16.32 -9.84 -21.69
C SER A 129 -15.64 -11.08 -21.12
N VAL A 130 -14.60 -10.89 -20.30
CA VAL A 130 -13.84 -11.97 -19.67
C VAL A 130 -14.73 -12.83 -18.76
N TYR A 131 -15.57 -12.21 -17.95
CA TYR A 131 -16.48 -12.92 -17.03
C TYR A 131 -17.88 -13.16 -17.61
N LYS A 132 -18.06 -13.03 -18.92
CA LYS A 132 -19.34 -13.28 -19.59
C LYS A 132 -19.83 -14.70 -19.29
N ASN A 133 -21.15 -14.87 -19.15
CA ASN A 133 -21.80 -16.15 -18.83
C ASN A 133 -21.29 -16.77 -17.51
N SER A 134 -20.89 -15.95 -16.54
CA SER A 134 -20.38 -16.40 -15.24
C SER A 134 -19.15 -17.29 -15.34
N LYS A 135 -18.32 -17.10 -16.39
CA LYS A 135 -17.08 -17.84 -16.57
C LYS A 135 -16.12 -17.57 -15.39
N GLN A 136 -15.57 -18.64 -14.82
CA GLN A 136 -14.56 -18.57 -13.76
C GLN A 136 -13.24 -19.15 -14.27
N TYR A 137 -12.15 -18.77 -13.60
CA TYR A 137 -10.78 -19.15 -13.98
C TYR A 137 -10.09 -19.76 -12.77
N ASN A 138 -9.49 -20.93 -12.95
CA ASN A 138 -8.83 -21.67 -11.85
C ASN A 138 -7.31 -21.42 -11.81
N SER A 139 -6.77 -20.74 -12.83
CA SER A 139 -5.35 -20.41 -12.93
C SER A 139 -5.13 -18.98 -13.42
N ILE A 140 -4.07 -18.35 -12.94
CA ILE A 140 -3.61 -17.04 -13.40
C ILE A 140 -3.26 -17.09 -14.89
N SER A 141 -2.71 -18.20 -15.40
CA SER A 141 -2.37 -18.34 -16.82
C SER A 141 -3.63 -18.26 -17.69
N GLU A 142 -4.66 -19.03 -17.31
CA GLU A 142 -5.92 -19.08 -18.03
C GLU A 142 -6.61 -17.71 -18.07
N LEU A 143 -6.62 -16.99 -16.94
CA LEU A 143 -7.16 -15.64 -16.86
C LEU A 143 -6.36 -14.68 -17.76
N LYS A 144 -5.02 -14.75 -17.76
CA LYS A 144 -4.18 -13.91 -18.63
C LYS A 144 -4.46 -14.16 -20.10
N ASP A 145 -4.61 -15.41 -20.50
CA ASP A 145 -4.86 -15.79 -21.89
C ASP A 145 -6.26 -15.34 -22.34
N ALA A 146 -7.26 -15.47 -21.48
CA ALA A 146 -8.59 -14.95 -21.75
C ALA A 146 -8.62 -13.41 -21.84
N VAL A 147 -7.93 -12.71 -20.95
CA VAL A 147 -7.81 -11.24 -21.01
C VAL A 147 -7.19 -10.80 -22.34
N LYS A 148 -6.12 -11.46 -22.80
CA LYS A 148 -5.50 -11.19 -24.11
C LYS A 148 -6.46 -11.48 -25.27
N ALA A 149 -7.16 -12.61 -25.22
CA ALA A 149 -8.12 -13.00 -26.25
C ALA A 149 -9.27 -11.99 -26.37
N GLU A 150 -9.83 -11.52 -25.25
CA GLU A 150 -10.88 -10.50 -25.25
C GLU A 150 -10.35 -9.11 -25.63
N TRP A 151 -9.13 -8.75 -25.23
CA TRP A 151 -8.49 -7.50 -25.64
C TRP A 151 -8.37 -7.40 -27.17
N ASN A 152 -7.93 -8.48 -27.82
CA ASN A 152 -7.75 -8.53 -29.27
C ASN A 152 -9.07 -8.43 -30.06
N LYS A 153 -10.24 -8.59 -29.41
CA LYS A 153 -11.55 -8.40 -30.04
C LYS A 153 -11.99 -6.94 -30.06
N ILE A 154 -11.37 -6.07 -29.26
CA ILE A 154 -11.73 -4.65 -29.22
C ILE A 154 -11.25 -3.98 -30.49
N GLN A 155 -12.19 -3.45 -31.28
CA GLN A 155 -11.87 -2.77 -32.53
C GLN A 155 -11.20 -1.42 -32.29
N GLN A 156 -10.31 -1.04 -33.23
CA GLN A 156 -9.62 0.24 -33.19
C GLN A 156 -10.59 1.45 -33.14
N SER A 157 -11.70 1.36 -33.86
CA SER A 157 -12.77 2.36 -33.88
C SER A 157 -13.35 2.67 -32.49
N TYR A 158 -13.34 1.69 -31.57
CA TYR A 158 -13.77 1.90 -30.19
C TYR A 158 -12.83 2.87 -29.45
N PHE A 159 -11.51 2.71 -29.63
CA PHE A 159 -10.52 3.60 -29.02
C PHE A 159 -10.58 5.01 -29.61
N GLU A 160 -10.83 5.14 -30.90
CA GLU A 160 -11.03 6.44 -31.56
C GLU A 160 -12.26 7.16 -31.02
N ASN A 161 -13.40 6.46 -30.92
CA ASN A 161 -14.62 7.01 -30.32
C ASN A 161 -14.42 7.43 -28.86
N LEU A 162 -13.64 6.64 -28.12
CA LEU A 162 -13.32 6.92 -26.73
C LEU A 162 -12.45 8.19 -26.60
N SER A 163 -11.45 8.36 -27.47
CA SER A 163 -10.66 9.58 -27.58
C SER A 163 -11.53 10.78 -27.92
N ASN A 164 -12.40 10.66 -28.93
CA ASN A 164 -13.32 11.70 -29.37
C ASN A 164 -14.33 12.10 -28.27
N SER A 165 -14.63 11.18 -27.33
CA SER A 165 -15.53 11.46 -26.21
C SER A 165 -14.94 12.40 -25.15
N MET A 166 -13.61 12.62 -25.15
CA MET A 166 -12.94 13.41 -24.11
C MET A 166 -13.44 14.84 -24.01
N SER A 167 -13.69 15.50 -25.15
CA SER A 167 -14.24 16.86 -25.17
C SER A 167 -15.58 16.93 -24.44
N ASN A 168 -16.45 15.93 -24.65
CA ASN A 168 -17.76 15.85 -23.98
C ASN A 168 -17.64 15.52 -22.49
N ARG A 169 -16.66 14.70 -22.08
CA ARG A 169 -16.38 14.40 -20.67
C ARG A 169 -15.96 15.67 -19.92
N ILE A 170 -15.00 16.40 -20.49
CA ILE A 170 -14.51 17.67 -19.94
C ILE A 170 -15.64 18.68 -19.84
N PHE A 171 -16.45 18.82 -20.90
CA PHE A 171 -17.60 19.72 -20.90
C PHE A 171 -18.61 19.39 -19.78
N GLN A 172 -18.90 18.12 -19.54
CA GLN A 172 -19.78 17.71 -18.44
C GLN A 172 -19.18 18.00 -17.05
N VAL A 173 -17.87 17.81 -16.86
CA VAL A 173 -17.20 18.18 -15.60
C VAL A 173 -17.34 19.69 -15.35
N ILE A 174 -17.15 20.51 -16.39
CA ILE A 174 -17.31 21.96 -16.30
C ILE A 174 -18.75 22.32 -15.96
N GLN A 175 -19.74 21.76 -16.66
CA GLN A 175 -21.17 22.01 -16.38
C GLN A 175 -21.56 21.62 -14.96
N LYS A 176 -20.93 20.60 -14.40
CA LYS A 176 -21.19 20.12 -13.03
C LYS A 176 -20.26 20.75 -11.98
N ASN A 177 -19.51 21.81 -12.32
CA ASN A 177 -18.57 22.49 -11.44
C ASN A 177 -17.58 21.52 -10.73
N GLY A 178 -17.04 20.56 -11.47
CA GLY A 178 -16.14 19.54 -10.94
C GLY A 178 -16.83 18.29 -10.37
N GLY A 179 -18.16 18.21 -10.43
CA GLY A 179 -18.93 17.04 -9.99
C GLY A 179 -18.86 15.85 -10.96
N PHE A 180 -19.33 14.69 -10.48
CA PHE A 180 -19.27 13.42 -11.20
C PHE A 180 -20.02 13.44 -12.54
N THR A 181 -19.38 12.92 -13.59
CA THR A 181 -20.03 12.75 -14.90
C THR A 181 -20.75 11.41 -15.01
N LYS A 182 -21.40 11.16 -16.15
CA LYS A 182 -22.09 9.88 -16.42
C LYS A 182 -21.17 8.75 -16.89
N TYR A 183 -19.88 9.03 -17.07
CA TYR A 183 -18.93 8.14 -17.75
C TYR A 183 -18.36 7.05 -16.85
#